data_AF-A0A8J7QNJ2-F1
#
_entry.id   AF-A0A8J7QNJ2-F1
#
_cell.length_a   1.000
_cell.length_b   1.000
_cell.length_c   1.000
_cell.angle_alpha   90.00
_cell.angle_beta   90.00
_cell.angle_gamma   90.00
#
_symmetry.space_group_name_H-M   'P 1'
#
loop_
_entity.id
_entity.type
_entity.pdbx_description
1 polymer ?
#
loop_
_entity_poly.entity_id
_entity_poly.type
_entity_poly.pdbx_seq_one_letter_code
_entity_poly.pdbx_strand_id
1 'polypeptide(L)'
;MALASILAVSALIYLLGRSKAPKPGRSAEKLSAYACGERVRLGRLAIDVTLCNYLVYFTILDSAVLILAFASPEVVHAGFATLMTYIFTVLAAALLLSFGGE
;
A
#
# COMPACT_ATOMS: atom_id res chain seq x y z
N MET A 1 1.15 -19.64 -1.33
CA MET A 1 2.36 -19.92 -0.52
C MET A 1 3.35 -18.75 -0.52
N ALA A 2 3.77 -18.23 -1.68
CA ALA A 2 4.77 -17.14 -1.76
C ALA A 2 4.36 -15.82 -1.06
N LEU A 3 3.11 -15.37 -1.20
CA LEU A 3 2.64 -14.13 -0.55
C LEU A 3 2.64 -14.25 0.98
N ALA A 4 2.19 -15.39 1.50
CA ALA A 4 2.19 -15.66 2.93
C ALA A 4 3.61 -15.70 3.50
N SER A 5 4.58 -16.28 2.79
CA SER A 5 5.98 -16.28 3.23
C SER A 5 6.60 -14.89 3.18
N ILE A 6 6.30 -14.08 2.15
CA ILE A 6 6.75 -12.67 2.08
C ILE A 6 6.20 -11.85 3.25
N LEU A 7 4.91 -11.97 3.53
CA LEU A 7 4.28 -11.28 4.67
C LEU A 7 4.87 -11.74 6.00
N ALA A 8 5.08 -13.05 6.18
CA ALA A 8 5.68 -13.60 7.39
C ALA A 8 7.11 -13.09 7.61
N VAL A 9 7.95 -13.11 6.56
CA VAL A 9 9.32 -12.61 6.62
C VAL A 9 9.34 -11.09 6.89
N SER A 10 8.49 -10.32 6.20
CA SER A 10 8.39 -8.88 6.41
C SER A 10 7.95 -8.53 7.82
N ALA A 11 6.94 -9.24 8.35
CA ALA A 11 6.49 -9.08 9.73
C ALA A 11 7.58 -9.45 10.74
N LEU A 12 8.33 -10.53 10.49
CA LEU A 12 9.45 -10.93 11.33
C LEU A 12 10.54 -9.85 11.36
N ILE A 13 10.94 -9.33 10.20
CA ILE A 13 11.91 -8.22 10.10
C ILE A 13 11.41 -7.00 10.86
N TYR A 14 10.14 -6.63 10.69
CA TYR A 14 9.52 -5.49 11.39
C TYR A 14 9.53 -5.68 12.91
N LEU A 15 9.16 -6.87 13.41
CA LEU A 15 9.14 -7.17 14.85
C LEU A 15 10.55 -7.19 15.45
N LEU A 16 11.53 -7.76 14.75
CA LEU A 16 12.93 -7.76 15.16
C LEU A 16 13.49 -6.32 15.22
N GLY A 17 13.23 -5.53 14.18
CA GLY A 17 13.60 -4.11 14.13
C GLY A 17 12.97 -3.33 15.27
N ARG A 18 11.67 -3.52 15.52
CA ARG A 18 10.94 -2.89 16.63
C ARG A 18 11.47 -3.29 18.01
N SER A 19 11.91 -4.54 18.18
CA SER A 19 12.46 -5.03 19.44
C SER A 19 13.86 -4.47 19.73
N LYS A 20 14.70 -4.33 18.69
CA LYS A 20 16.09 -3.89 18.83
C LYS A 20 16.27 -2.37 18.69
N ALA A 21 15.31 -1.65 18.12
CA ALA A 21 15.42 -0.21 17.92
C ALA A 21 15.50 0.55 19.27
N PRO A 22 16.40 1.53 19.39
CA PRO A 22 16.43 2.41 20.56
C PRO A 22 15.11 3.18 20.64
N LYS A 23 14.41 3.08 21.77
CA LYS A 23 13.15 3.81 21.99
C LYS A 23 13.49 5.26 22.33
N PRO A 24 13.26 6.24 21.43
CA PRO A 24 13.53 7.63 21.75
C PRO A 24 12.60 8.10 22.88
N GLY A 25 13.13 8.93 23.79
CA GLY A 25 12.28 9.69 24.72
C GLY A 25 11.24 10.49 23.93
N ARG A 26 9.99 10.49 24.42
CA ARG A 26 8.86 11.21 23.80
C ARG A 26 9.00 12.73 23.99
N SER A 27 9.99 13.35 23.34
CA SER A 27 10.06 14.81 23.21
C SER A 27 9.31 15.24 21.94
N ALA A 28 8.65 16.39 22.00
CA ALA A 28 7.90 16.94 20.87
C ALA A 28 8.79 17.17 19.63
N GLU A 29 10.08 17.44 19.84
CA GLU A 29 11.08 17.63 18.80
C GLU A 29 11.43 16.31 18.08
N LYS A 30 11.58 15.20 18.82
CA LYS A 30 11.84 13.87 18.23
C LYS A 30 10.62 13.26 17.53
N LEU A 31 9.43 13.79 17.84
CA LEU A 31 8.17 13.42 17.20
C LEU A 31 7.79 14.39 16.06
N SER A 32 8.63 15.38 15.77
CA SER A 32 8.37 16.30 14.66
C SER A 32 8.48 15.56 13.33
N ALA A 33 7.57 15.87 12.40
CA ALA A 33 7.53 15.23 11.09
C ALA A 33 8.69 15.68 10.17
N TYR A 34 9.45 16.69 10.58
CA TYR A 34 10.51 17.29 9.77
C TYR A 34 11.78 17.51 10.60
N ALA A 35 12.92 17.12 10.04
CA ALA A 35 14.19 17.06 10.75
C ALA A 35 14.80 18.44 11.08
N CYS A 36 14.44 19.50 10.37
CA CYS A 36 15.02 20.82 10.60
C CYS A 36 14.36 21.60 11.75
N GLY A 37 13.56 20.94 12.60
CA GLY A 37 12.89 21.58 13.75
C GLY A 37 11.76 22.55 13.38
N GLU A 38 11.53 22.78 12.08
CA GLU A 38 10.42 23.57 11.60
C GLU A 38 9.10 22.83 11.79
N ARG A 39 8.08 23.55 12.28
CA ARG A 39 6.73 23.00 12.47
C ARG A 39 6.00 22.94 11.13
N VAL A 40 6.35 21.94 10.35
CA VAL A 40 5.62 21.62 9.11
C VAL A 40 4.26 21.06 9.51
N ARG A 41 3.20 21.82 9.21
CA ARG A 41 1.86 21.24 9.18
C ARG A 41 1.79 20.42 7.90
N LEU A 42 1.79 19.09 8.03
CA LEU A 42 1.28 18.26 6.94
C LEU A 42 -0.19 18.64 6.77
N GLY A 43 -0.46 19.48 5.76
CA GLY A 43 -1.81 19.69 5.30
C GLY A 43 -2.36 18.39 4.72
N ARG A 44 -3.67 18.36 4.44
CA ARG A 44 -4.26 17.25 3.67
C ARG A 44 -3.44 17.02 2.40
N LEU A 45 -3.21 15.76 2.07
CA LEU A 45 -2.65 15.36 0.79
C LEU A 45 -3.49 16.02 -0.31
N ALA A 46 -2.95 17.05 -0.95
CA ALA A 46 -3.61 17.71 -2.06
C ALA A 46 -3.50 16.76 -3.26
N ILE A 47 -4.55 15.98 -3.48
CA ILE A 47 -4.65 15.10 -4.65
C ILE A 47 -4.77 16.03 -5.87
N ASP A 48 -3.69 16.10 -6.65
CA ASP A 48 -3.66 16.84 -7.91
C ASP A 48 -4.68 16.21 -8.89
N VAL A 49 -5.33 17.05 -9.71
CA VAL A 49 -6.20 16.61 -10.80
C VAL A 49 -5.49 15.61 -11.72
N THR A 50 -4.18 15.78 -11.90
CA THR A 50 -3.32 14.86 -12.66
C THR A 50 -3.28 13.47 -12.04
N LEU A 51 -3.19 13.38 -10.70
CA LEU A 51 -3.20 12.10 -9.97
C LEU A 51 -4.58 11.44 -10.05
N CYS A 52 -5.65 12.23 -9.93
CA CYS A 52 -7.02 11.73 -10.15
C CYS A 52 -7.21 11.15 -11.56
N ASN A 53 -6.79 11.88 -12.60
CA ASN A 53 -6.88 11.41 -13.98
C ASN A 53 -6.08 10.12 -14.18
N TYR A 54 -4.86 10.06 -13.64
CA TYR A 54 -4.04 8.85 -13.68
C TYR A 54 -4.75 7.66 -13.03
N LEU A 55 -5.34 7.84 -11.83
CA LEU A 55 -6.05 6.77 -11.13
C LEU A 55 -7.26 6.27 -11.93
N VAL A 56 -8.03 7.17 -12.56
CA VAL A 56 -9.15 6.78 -13.43
C VAL A 56 -8.68 5.93 -14.60
N TYR A 57 -7.64 6.37 -15.32
CA TYR A 57 -7.08 5.59 -16.43
C TYR A 57 -6.50 4.26 -15.96
N PHE A 58 -5.82 4.25 -14.81
CA PHE A 58 -5.30 3.03 -14.19
C PHE A 58 -6.44 2.04 -13.93
N THR A 59 -7.52 2.46 -13.27
CA THR A 59 -8.67 1.58 -12.97
C THR A 59 -9.33 1.03 -14.24
N ILE A 60 -9.46 1.85 -15.29
CA ILE A 60 -10.02 1.38 -16.57
C ILE A 60 -9.12 0.31 -17.20
N LEU A 61 -7.82 0.58 -17.33
CA LEU A 61 -6.86 -0.36 -17.92
C LEU A 61 -6.73 -1.64 -17.10
N ASP A 62 -6.69 -1.51 -15.78
CA ASP A 62 -6.60 -2.60 -14.82
C ASP A 62 -7.84 -3.52 -14.89
N SER A 63 -9.05 -2.95 -15.00
CA SER A 63 -10.28 -3.72 -15.22
C SER A 63 -10.31 -4.46 -16.57
N ALA A 64 -9.76 -3.87 -17.63
CA ALA A 64 -9.64 -4.52 -18.94
C ALA A 64 -8.67 -5.71 -18.89
N VAL A 65 -7.56 -5.58 -18.15
CA VAL A 65 -6.61 -6.68 -17.91
C VAL A 65 -7.28 -7.82 -17.15
N LEU A 66 -8.11 -7.53 -16.15
CA LEU A 66 -8.87 -8.58 -15.45
C LEU A 66 -9.81 -9.33 -16.40
N ILE A 67 -10.57 -8.61 -17.23
CA ILE A 67 -11.49 -9.23 -18.20
C ILE A 67 -10.71 -10.13 -19.17
N LEU A 68 -9.57 -9.67 -19.67
CA LEU A 68 -8.71 -10.45 -20.55
C LEU A 68 -8.13 -11.68 -19.84
N ALA A 69 -7.75 -11.55 -18.57
CA ALA A 69 -7.30 -12.66 -17.76
C ALA A 69 -8.41 -13.72 -17.65
N PHE A 70 -9.65 -13.35 -17.31
CA PHE A 70 -10.76 -14.30 -17.23
C PHE A 70 -11.20 -14.90 -18.57
N ALA A 71 -10.96 -14.21 -19.68
CA ALA A 71 -11.25 -14.71 -21.02
C ALA A 71 -10.20 -15.72 -21.53
N SER A 72 -9.03 -15.80 -20.90
CA SER A 72 -7.96 -16.71 -21.29
C SER A 72 -8.11 -18.10 -20.64
N PRO A 73 -8.10 -19.21 -21.41
CA PRO A 73 -8.22 -20.56 -20.86
C PRO A 73 -7.04 -20.98 -19.96
N GLU A 74 -5.89 -20.31 -20.07
CA GLU A 74 -4.71 -20.50 -19.21
C GLU A 74 -4.94 -19.98 -17.77
N VAL A 75 -5.81 -18.99 -17.60
CA VAL A 75 -6.08 -18.37 -16.27
C VAL A 75 -6.98 -19.25 -15.41
N VAL A 76 -7.69 -20.21 -16.02
CA VAL A 76 -8.36 -21.29 -15.29
C VAL A 76 -7.34 -22.07 -14.42
N HIS A 77 -6.09 -22.18 -14.85
CA HIS A 77 -4.99 -22.79 -14.07
C HIS A 77 -4.30 -21.82 -13.11
N ALA A 78 -4.32 -20.51 -13.40
CA ALA A 78 -3.79 -19.49 -12.48
C ALA A 78 -4.60 -19.41 -11.16
N GLY A 79 -5.81 -19.97 -11.13
CA GLY A 79 -6.52 -20.35 -9.91
C GLY A 79 -7.12 -19.20 -9.11
N PHE A 80 -8.25 -19.48 -8.46
CA PHE A 80 -8.98 -18.59 -7.55
C PHE A 80 -8.09 -17.84 -6.55
N ALA A 81 -6.99 -18.47 -6.11
CA ALA A 81 -6.03 -17.87 -5.19
C ALA A 81 -5.34 -16.62 -5.74
N THR A 82 -4.94 -16.63 -7.02
CA THR A 82 -4.24 -15.49 -7.65
C THR A 82 -5.18 -14.30 -7.82
N LEU A 83 -6.43 -14.58 -8.20
CA LEU A 83 -7.49 -13.58 -8.26
C LEU A 83 -7.77 -12.96 -6.88
N MET A 84 -7.92 -13.78 -5.84
CA MET A 84 -8.13 -13.30 -4.47
C MET A 84 -6.98 -12.43 -3.98
N THR A 85 -5.73 -12.81 -4.27
CA THR A 85 -4.57 -11.97 -3.91
C THR A 85 -4.60 -10.63 -4.62
N TYR A 86 -4.93 -10.60 -5.91
CA TYR A 86 -5.01 -9.37 -6.68
C TYR A 86 -6.12 -8.44 -6.13
N ILE A 87 -7.32 -8.96 -5.90
CA ILE A 87 -8.43 -8.17 -5.32
C ILE A 87 -8.04 -7.62 -3.95
N PHE A 88 -7.41 -8.45 -3.11
CA PHE A 88 -6.96 -8.01 -1.79
C PHE A 88 -5.89 -6.91 -1.87
N THR A 89 -4.96 -6.99 -2.84
CA THR A 89 -3.96 -5.93 -3.04
C THR A 89 -4.57 -4.61 -3.49
N VAL A 90 -5.53 -4.64 -4.42
CA VAL A 90 -6.25 -3.44 -4.87
C VAL A 90 -7.04 -2.82 -3.72
N LEU A 91 -7.74 -3.63 -2.93
CA LEU A 91 -8.46 -3.18 -1.74
C LEU A 91 -7.52 -2.55 -0.70
N ALA A 92 -6.39 -3.20 -0.39
CA ALA A 92 -5.40 -2.68 0.55
C ALA A 92 -4.82 -1.34 0.08
N ALA A 93 -4.51 -1.21 -1.21
CA ALA A 93 -4.05 0.06 -1.79
C ALA A 93 -5.10 1.16 -1.68
N ALA A 94 -6.37 0.85 -1.99
CA ALA A 94 -7.48 1.80 -1.87
C ALA A 94 -7.70 2.26 -0.42
N LEU A 95 -7.62 1.34 0.55
CA LEU A 95 -7.70 1.68 1.97
C LEU A 95 -6.51 2.53 2.42
N LEU A 96 -5.28 2.20 2.03
CA LEU A 96 -4.10 3.01 2.36
C LEU A 96 -4.17 4.42 1.78
N LEU A 97 -4.68 4.56 0.55
CA LEU A 97 -4.92 5.88 -0.05
C LEU A 97 -6.03 6.65 0.68
N SER A 98 -7.08 5.97 1.14
CA SER A 98 -8.18 6.59 1.88
C SER A 98 -7.80 7.00 3.31
N PHE A 99 -7.02 6.17 4.02
CA PHE A 99 -6.59 6.43 5.40
C PHE A 99 -5.33 7.28 5.49
N GLY A 100 -4.45 7.23 4.48
CA GLY A 100 -3.23 8.06 4.42
C GLY A 100 -3.49 9.55 4.19
N GLY A 101 -4.76 9.96 4.06
CA GLY A 101 -5.20 11.35 4.02
C GLY A 101 -5.71 11.91 5.36
N GLU A 102 -5.70 11.12 6.43
CA GLU A 102 -6.06 11.53 7.80
C GLU A 102 -4.84 11.90 8.66
#